data_AF-A0A061EXY6-F1
#
_entry.id   AF-A0A061EXY6-F1
#
_cell.length_a   1.000
_cell.length_b   1.000
_cell.length_c   1.000
_cell.angle_alpha   90.00
_cell.angle_beta   90.00
_cell.angle_gamma   90.00
#
_symmetry.space_group_name_H-M   'P 1'
#
loop_
_entity.id
_entity.type
_entity.pdbx_description
1 polymer ?
#
loop_
_entity_poly.entity_id
_entity_poly.type
_entity_poly.pdbx_seq_one_letter_code
_entity_poly.pdbx_strand_id
1 'polypeptide(L)'
;MRVMVGIDGSDASFYALQWTLDNLFNGLISPAPAVVGGEATLLTLVHVHQPIKHYGFAPSAFPAGPGVLAYASTTLVDSVRKSQEQISAGILSRALKMCKDKIKAETLILEGDPTDMICDISEQMNVDLLVVGSRGLGKIKRALLGSVSDYCAHYAKCPTLIVKPLKEASK
;
A
#
# COMPACT_ATOMS: atom_id res chain seq x y z
N MET A 1 18.76 0.89 8.34
CA MET A 1 17.88 -0.02 7.56
C MET A 1 16.52 0.63 7.28
N ARG A 2 16.07 0.68 6.02
CA ARG A 2 14.81 1.25 5.57
C ARG A 2 13.87 0.14 5.13
N VAL A 3 12.79 -0.07 5.88
CA VAL A 3 11.77 -1.07 5.58
C VAL A 3 10.53 -0.38 5.04
N MET A 4 10.03 -0.86 3.91
CA MET A 4 8.81 -0.35 3.31
C MET A 4 7.74 -1.43 3.29
N VAL A 5 6.53 -1.12 3.75
CA VAL A 5 5.40 -2.08 3.75
C VAL A 5 4.28 -1.56 2.86
N GLY A 6 3.88 -2.35 1.86
CA GLY A 6 2.73 -2.06 1.01
C GLY A 6 1.41 -2.42 1.71
N ILE A 7 0.52 -1.44 1.86
CA ILE A 7 -0.79 -1.57 2.51
C ILE A 7 -1.88 -1.27 1.50
N ASP A 8 -2.77 -2.22 1.23
CA ASP A 8 -3.91 -2.07 0.31
C ASP A 8 -5.28 -2.14 1.02
N GLY A 9 -5.26 -2.25 2.35
CA GLY A 9 -6.46 -2.40 3.18
C GLY A 9 -6.97 -3.84 3.28
N SER A 10 -6.35 -4.80 2.60
CA SER A 10 -6.67 -6.23 2.75
C SER A 10 -6.12 -6.81 4.06
N ASP A 11 -6.75 -7.89 4.54
CA ASP A 11 -6.26 -8.62 5.71
C ASP A 11 -4.84 -9.15 5.53
N ALA A 12 -4.47 -9.53 4.31
CA ALA A 12 -3.13 -10.00 3.99
C ALA A 12 -2.08 -8.88 4.11
N SER A 13 -2.41 -7.64 3.71
CA SER A 13 -1.50 -6.50 3.89
C SER A 13 -1.33 -6.12 5.37
N PHE A 14 -2.42 -6.12 6.15
CA PHE A 14 -2.33 -5.89 7.59
C PHE A 14 -1.59 -7.01 8.32
N TYR A 15 -1.78 -8.26 7.89
CA TYR A 15 -1.01 -9.39 8.41
C TYR A 15 0.48 -9.24 8.10
N ALA A 16 0.85 -8.79 6.89
CA ALA A 16 2.22 -8.52 6.53
C ALA A 16 2.86 -7.44 7.42
N LEU A 17 2.12 -6.37 7.70
CA LEU A 17 2.54 -5.34 8.66
C LEU A 17 2.74 -5.92 10.06
N GLN A 18 1.77 -6.69 10.56
CA GLN A 18 1.87 -7.32 11.88
C GLN A 18 3.11 -8.22 11.97
N TRP A 19 3.32 -9.07 10.96
CA TRP A 19 4.49 -9.94 10.89
C TRP A 19 5.78 -9.12 10.89
N THR A 20 5.83 -8.03 10.12
CA THR A 20 6.99 -7.12 10.07
C THR A 20 7.29 -6.57 11.46
N LEU A 21 6.27 -6.09 12.17
CA LEU A 21 6.39 -5.55 13.52
C LEU A 21 6.85 -6.60 14.53
N ASP A 22 6.36 -7.84 14.42
CA ASP A 22 6.67 -8.94 15.34
C ASP A 22 8.06 -9.58 15.10
N ASN A 23 8.59 -9.49 13.88
CA ASN A 23 9.82 -10.21 13.52
C ASN A 23 11.02 -9.29 13.27
N LEU A 24 10.79 -8.06 12.80
CA LEU A 24 11.87 -7.11 12.52
C LEU A 24 12.02 -6.04 13.60
N PHE A 25 10.93 -5.74 14.32
CA PHE A 25 10.89 -4.65 15.30
C PHE A 25 10.64 -5.11 16.73
N ASN A 26 10.49 -6.41 16.96
CA ASN A 26 10.31 -6.96 18.29
C ASN A 26 11.63 -6.90 19.08
N GLY A 27 11.59 -6.29 20.27
CA GLY A 27 12.77 -6.00 21.11
C GLY A 27 13.33 -4.58 20.97
N LEU A 28 12.84 -3.79 20.00
CA LEU A 28 13.19 -2.37 19.85
C LEU A 28 12.17 -1.50 20.59
N ILE A 29 12.04 -1.69 21.90
CA ILE A 29 11.21 -0.82 22.75
C ILE A 29 12.00 0.47 22.99
N SER A 30 12.00 1.37 22.01
CA SER A 30 12.52 2.72 22.23
C SER A 30 11.69 3.74 21.45
N PRO A 31 11.31 4.87 22.05
CA PRO A 31 10.73 6.01 21.33
C PRO A 31 11.74 6.68 20.37
N ALA A 32 13.02 6.28 20.43
CA ALA A 32 14.05 6.60 19.44
C ALA A 32 14.02 5.62 18.26
N PRO A 33 14.47 6.01 17.05
CA PRO A 33 14.51 5.09 15.92
C PRO A 33 15.25 3.80 16.30
N ALA A 34 14.66 2.67 15.95
CA ALA A 34 15.16 1.34 16.25
C ALA A 34 16.62 1.18 15.74
N VAL A 35 17.60 1.22 16.64
CA VAL A 35 19.01 1.11 16.27
C VAL A 35 19.40 -0.36 16.19
N VAL A 36 19.56 -0.88 14.98
CA VAL A 36 20.14 -2.21 14.74
C VAL A 36 21.53 -1.98 14.16
N GLY A 37 22.58 -2.39 14.89
CA GLY A 37 23.97 -2.25 14.42
C GLY A 37 24.50 -0.81 14.32
N GLY A 38 23.87 0.17 14.99
CA GLY A 38 24.30 1.57 14.98
C GLY A 38 23.56 2.48 14.00
N GLU A 39 22.68 1.92 13.15
CA GLU A 39 21.85 2.72 12.24
C GLU A 39 20.37 2.71 12.62
N ALA A 40 19.74 3.88 12.49
CA ALA A 40 18.30 4.07 12.66
C ALA A 40 17.52 3.22 11.65
N THR A 41 16.62 2.38 12.15
CA THR A 41 15.67 1.64 11.31
C THR A 41 14.43 2.48 11.10
N LEU A 42 14.07 2.71 9.84
CA LEU A 42 12.93 3.51 9.42
C LEU A 42 11.87 2.59 8.80
N LEU A 43 10.62 2.74 9.23
CA LEU A 43 9.47 2.03 8.69
C LEU A 43 8.60 3.01 7.90
N THR A 44 8.40 2.74 6.61
CA THR A 44 7.49 3.51 5.74
C THR A 44 6.32 2.63 5.32
N LEU A 45 5.09 3.10 5.57
CA LEU A 45 3.85 2.47 5.14
C LEU A 45 3.36 3.13 3.86
N VAL A 46 3.23 2.36 2.78
CA VAL A 46 2.86 2.89 1.46
C VAL A 46 1.48 2.37 1.06
N HIS A 47 0.59 3.26 0.67
CA HIS A 47 -0.67 2.93 0.02
C HIS A 47 -0.69 3.54 -1.38
N VAL A 48 -1.05 2.74 -2.39
CA VAL A 48 -1.25 3.22 -3.75
C VAL A 48 -2.74 3.15 -4.08
N HIS A 49 -3.36 4.29 -4.38
CA HIS A 49 -4.71 4.31 -4.94
C HIS A 49 -4.63 4.42 -6.47
N GLN A 50 -5.47 3.65 -7.16
CA GLN A 50 -5.55 3.73 -8.60
C GLN A 50 -6.43 4.93 -9.00
N PRO A 51 -5.97 5.76 -9.97
CA PRO A 51 -6.82 6.78 -10.55
C PRO A 51 -8.03 6.13 -11.20
N ILE A 52 -9.19 6.76 -11.10
CA ILE A 52 -10.36 6.34 -11.88
C ILE A 52 -10.07 6.67 -13.34
N LYS A 53 -9.59 5.65 -14.07
CA LYS A 53 -9.53 5.71 -15.52
C LYS A 53 -10.97 5.90 -15.99
N HIS A 54 -11.25 7.01 -16.65
CA HIS A 54 -12.56 7.39 -17.17
C HIS A 54 -13.00 6.44 -18.31
N TYR A 55 -13.22 5.17 -18.01
CA TYR A 55 -13.65 4.17 -19.00
C TYR A 55 -15.13 4.35 -19.40
N GLY A 56 -15.82 5.36 -18.87
CA GLY A 56 -17.26 5.56 -19.02
C GLY A 56 -17.72 6.77 -19.84
N PHE A 57 -16.83 7.67 -20.27
CA PHE A 57 -17.24 8.82 -21.08
C PHE A 57 -16.97 8.56 -22.57
N ALA A 58 -17.87 7.82 -23.22
CA ALA A 58 -17.97 7.89 -24.67
C ALA A 58 -18.49 9.30 -25.04
N PRO A 59 -17.75 10.10 -25.84
CA PRO A 59 -18.19 11.44 -26.26
C PRO A 59 -19.55 11.45 -27.00
N SER A 60 -19.99 10.29 -27.50
CA SER A 60 -21.21 10.12 -28.27
C SER A 60 -22.50 10.00 -27.44
N ALA A 61 -22.44 9.95 -26.10
CA ALA A 61 -23.60 9.67 -25.26
C ALA A 61 -24.32 10.91 -24.68
N PHE A 62 -23.79 12.12 -24.88
CA PHE A 62 -24.34 13.34 -24.28
C PHE A 62 -24.56 14.45 -25.32
N PRO A 63 -25.82 14.85 -25.61
CA PRO A 63 -26.14 15.92 -26.55
C PRO A 63 -25.97 17.34 -25.95
N ALA A 64 -25.67 17.46 -24.66
CA ALA A 64 -25.37 18.73 -24.02
C ALA A 64 -23.88 19.04 -24.23
N GLY A 65 -23.60 20.12 -24.98
CA GLY A 65 -22.26 20.44 -25.51
C GLY A 65 -21.11 20.55 -24.50
N PRO A 66 -19.90 20.91 -24.99
CA PRO A 66 -18.63 20.74 -24.28
C PRO A 66 -18.56 21.36 -22.86
N GLY A 67 -19.29 22.46 -22.62
CA GLY A 67 -19.25 23.20 -21.36
C GLY A 67 -20.00 22.54 -20.18
N VAL A 68 -21.05 21.75 -20.45
CA VAL A 68 -21.83 21.07 -19.39
C VAL A 68 -21.09 19.82 -18.90
N LEU A 69 -20.41 19.12 -19.82
CA LEU A 69 -19.51 18.01 -19.51
C LEU A 69 -18.38 18.44 -18.56
N ALA A 70 -17.74 19.58 -18.82
CA ALA A 70 -16.63 20.06 -18.00
C ALA A 70 -17.04 20.37 -16.55
N TYR A 71 -18.17 21.04 -16.33
CA TYR A 71 -18.63 21.45 -14.98
C TYR A 71 -19.17 20.30 -14.13
N ALA A 72 -19.94 19.39 -14.72
CA ALA A 72 -20.41 18.19 -14.02
C ALA A 72 -19.24 17.23 -13.73
N SER A 73 -18.26 17.16 -14.65
CA SER A 73 -17.05 16.35 -14.49
C SER A 73 -16.19 16.84 -13.33
N THR A 74 -15.89 18.14 -13.19
CA THR A 74 -14.95 18.59 -12.14
C THR A 74 -15.48 18.35 -10.72
N THR A 75 -16.75 18.70 -10.46
CA THR A 75 -17.35 18.50 -9.13
C THR A 75 -17.50 17.03 -8.73
N LEU A 76 -17.84 16.16 -9.68
CA LEU A 76 -17.87 14.70 -9.45
C LEU A 76 -16.45 14.14 -9.28
N VAL A 77 -15.50 14.54 -10.12
CA VAL A 77 -14.09 14.11 -10.02
C VAL A 77 -13.46 14.56 -8.70
N ASP A 78 -13.71 15.79 -8.25
CA ASP A 78 -13.18 16.32 -7.00
C ASP A 78 -13.81 15.64 -5.77
N SER A 79 -15.12 15.35 -5.82
CA SER A 79 -15.79 14.60 -4.76
C SER A 79 -15.26 13.17 -4.63
N VAL A 80 -14.98 12.53 -5.76
CA VAL A 80 -14.43 11.17 -5.77
C VAL A 80 -12.97 11.17 -5.34
N ARG A 81 -12.16 12.14 -5.77
CA ARG A 81 -10.77 12.31 -5.27
C ARG A 81 -10.76 12.47 -3.75
N LYS A 82 -11.60 13.37 -3.21
CA LYS A 82 -11.72 13.58 -1.77
C LYS A 82 -12.15 12.32 -1.03
N SER A 83 -13.04 11.51 -1.61
CA SER A 83 -13.42 10.22 -1.05
C SER A 83 -12.27 9.21 -1.06
N GLN A 84 -11.50 9.13 -2.15
CA GLN A 84 -10.33 8.25 -2.23
C GLN A 84 -9.24 8.63 -1.24
N GLU A 85 -8.97 9.93 -1.07
CA GLU A 85 -8.03 10.44 -0.07
C GLU A 85 -8.46 10.04 1.35
N GLN A 86 -9.75 10.17 1.66
CA GLN A 86 -10.30 9.75 2.97
C GLN A 86 -10.16 8.24 3.21
N ILE A 87 -10.42 7.42 2.20
CA ILE A 87 -10.26 5.96 2.29
C ILE A 87 -8.78 5.61 2.51
N SER A 88 -7.89 6.19 1.71
CA SER A 88 -6.43 5.99 1.79
C SER A 88 -5.90 6.39 3.17
N ALA A 89 -6.31 7.56 3.67
CA ALA A 89 -5.98 8.04 5.00
C ALA A 89 -6.54 7.10 6.09
N GLY A 90 -7.75 6.55 5.91
CA GLY A 90 -8.34 5.58 6.83
C GLY A 90 -7.53 4.28 6.91
N ILE A 91 -7.10 3.75 5.76
CA ILE A 91 -6.26 2.54 5.67
C ILE A 91 -4.93 2.76 6.41
N LEU A 92 -4.23 3.85 6.10
CA LEU A 92 -2.94 4.15 6.74
C LEU A 92 -3.09 4.54 8.20
N SER A 93 -4.19 5.18 8.60
CA SER A 93 -4.51 5.44 10.01
C SER A 93 -4.66 4.14 10.80
N ARG A 94 -5.34 3.14 10.23
CA ARG A 94 -5.43 1.80 10.84
C ARG A 94 -4.05 1.14 10.95
N ALA A 95 -3.25 1.21 9.89
CA ALA A 95 -1.89 0.66 9.88
C ALA A 95 -0.99 1.33 10.94
N LEU A 96 -1.01 2.67 11.03
CA LEU A 96 -0.26 3.43 12.03
C LEU A 96 -0.64 3.08 13.47
N LYS A 97 -1.92 2.78 13.74
CA LYS A 97 -2.34 2.32 15.07
C LYS A 97 -1.68 1.01 15.48
N MET A 98 -1.36 0.12 14.53
CA MET A 98 -0.63 -1.12 14.82
C MET A 98 0.84 -0.87 15.17
N CYS A 99 1.42 0.24 14.70
CA CYS A 99 2.82 0.60 14.95
C CYS A 99 3.05 1.35 16.28
N LYS A 100 2.02 2.00 16.85
CA LYS A 100 2.14 2.99 17.93
C LYS A 100 3.01 2.59 19.12
N ASP A 101 3.02 1.30 19.48
CA ASP A 101 3.72 0.80 20.66
C ASP A 101 5.04 0.09 20.33
N LYS A 102 5.42 0.03 19.04
CA LYS A 102 6.57 -0.73 18.55
C LYS A 102 7.60 0.11 17.81
N ILE A 103 7.16 1.03 16.95
CA ILE A 103 8.06 1.88 16.18
C ILE A 103 7.33 3.10 15.62
N LYS A 104 8.05 4.22 15.47
CA LYS A 104 7.59 5.36 14.69
C LYS A 104 7.62 5.00 13.19
N ALA A 105 6.46 5.00 12.56
CA ALA A 105 6.32 4.77 11.12
C ALA A 105 5.95 6.07 10.38
N GLU A 106 6.49 6.23 9.18
CA GLU A 106 6.07 7.25 8.22
C GLU A 106 5.02 6.68 7.27
N THR A 107 4.20 7.54 6.69
CA THR A 107 3.15 7.14 5.74
C THR A 107 3.30 7.87 4.43
N LEU A 108 3.09 7.15 3.33
CA LEU A 108 3.10 7.70 1.99
C LEU A 108 1.88 7.20 1.20
N ILE A 109 1.14 8.13 0.61
CA ILE A 109 0.04 7.83 -0.31
C ILE A 109 0.53 8.17 -1.71
N LEU A 110 0.36 7.23 -2.64
CA LEU A 110 0.73 7.37 -4.04
C LEU A 110 -0.51 7.19 -4.91
N GLU A 111 -0.53 7.88 -6.05
CA GLU A 111 -1.55 7.71 -7.09
C GLU A 111 -0.91 7.05 -8.31
N GLY A 112 -1.48 5.95 -8.79
CA GLY A 112 -0.97 5.28 -10.00
C GLY A 112 -1.26 3.79 -10.04
N ASP A 113 -0.52 3.06 -10.87
CA ASP A 113 -0.57 1.60 -10.85
C ASP A 113 0.25 1.06 -9.67
N PRO A 114 -0.33 0.23 -8.77
CA PRO A 114 0.39 -0.27 -7.60
C PRO A 114 1.64 -1.08 -7.94
N THR A 115 1.70 -1.77 -9.09
CA THR A 115 2.87 -2.59 -9.43
C THR A 115 4.09 -1.71 -9.70
N ASP A 116 3.90 -0.64 -10.47
CA ASP A 116 4.97 0.28 -10.87
C ASP A 116 5.32 1.22 -9.71
N MET A 117 4.30 1.85 -9.11
CA MET A 117 4.51 2.85 -8.04
C MET A 117 5.26 2.26 -6.85
N ILE A 118 4.99 1.01 -6.46
CA ILE A 118 5.69 0.36 -5.34
C ILE A 118 7.15 0.05 -5.70
N CYS A 119 7.43 -0.43 -6.91
CA CYS A 119 8.79 -0.71 -7.33
C CYS A 119 9.60 0.59 -7.43
N ASP A 120 9.06 1.60 -8.09
CA ASP A 120 9.71 2.89 -8.33
C ASP A 120 10.03 3.61 -7.01
N ILE A 121 9.06 3.68 -6.09
CA ILE A 121 9.28 4.37 -4.82
C ILE A 121 10.25 3.60 -3.92
N SER A 122 10.26 2.25 -4.01
CA SER A 122 11.22 1.43 -3.25
C SER A 122 12.66 1.75 -3.67
N GLU A 123 12.90 1.95 -4.95
CA GLU A 123 14.20 2.31 -5.50
C GLU A 123 14.56 3.76 -5.15
N GLN A 124 13.65 4.71 -5.36
CA GLN A 124 13.88 6.13 -5.07
C GLN A 124 14.19 6.39 -3.59
N MET A 125 13.55 5.66 -2.68
CA MET A 125 13.78 5.81 -1.24
C MET A 125 14.98 5.01 -0.72
N ASN A 126 15.68 4.25 -1.59
CA ASN A 126 16.72 3.29 -1.23
C ASN A 126 16.24 2.33 -0.14
N VAL A 127 15.10 1.67 -0.37
CA VAL A 127 14.53 0.69 0.56
C VAL A 127 15.45 -0.53 0.63
N ASP A 128 15.78 -0.94 1.85
CA ASP A 128 16.60 -2.13 2.11
C ASP A 128 15.75 -3.41 2.10
N LEU A 129 14.45 -3.29 2.42
CA LEU A 129 13.49 -4.39 2.42
C LEU A 129 12.08 -3.91 2.09
N LEU A 130 11.53 -4.40 0.97
CA LEU A 130 10.12 -4.26 0.63
C LEU A 130 9.33 -5.43 1.23
N VAL A 131 8.25 -5.14 1.95
CA VAL A 131 7.33 -6.15 2.49
C VAL A 131 5.94 -5.96 1.90
N VAL A 132 5.35 -7.04 1.39
CA VAL A 132 4.00 -7.04 0.84
C VAL A 132 3.22 -8.27 1.32
N GLY A 133 1.90 -8.14 1.40
CA GLY A 133 1.03 -9.30 1.59
C GLY A 133 1.08 -10.22 0.38
N SER A 134 0.91 -11.53 0.58
CA SER A 134 0.82 -12.52 -0.51
C SER A 134 -0.38 -12.34 -1.44
N ARG A 135 -1.39 -11.59 -1.00
CA ARG A 135 -2.62 -11.28 -1.73
C ARG A 135 -3.09 -9.88 -1.37
N GLY A 136 -3.97 -9.33 -2.21
CA GLY A 136 -4.74 -8.13 -1.91
C GLY A 136 -6.24 -8.41 -1.77
N LEU A 137 -7.06 -7.45 -2.19
CA LEU A 137 -8.53 -7.47 -2.09
C LEU A 137 -9.25 -8.53 -2.96
N GLY A 138 -8.53 -9.33 -3.75
CA GLY A 138 -9.11 -10.32 -4.68
C GLY A 138 -9.53 -11.66 -4.04
N LYS A 139 -10.60 -12.29 -4.57
CA LYS A 139 -11.23 -13.53 -4.03
C LYS A 139 -10.57 -14.85 -4.46
N ILE A 140 -9.37 -14.83 -5.03
CA ILE A 140 -8.74 -16.05 -5.56
C ILE A 140 -8.35 -16.97 -4.39
N LYS A 141 -8.74 -18.25 -4.43
CA LYS A 141 -8.61 -19.20 -3.30
C LYS A 141 -7.41 -20.16 -3.36
N ARG A 142 -6.60 -20.13 -4.43
CA ARG A 142 -5.45 -21.06 -4.66
C ARG A 142 -4.11 -20.46 -4.26
N ALA A 143 -3.05 -21.28 -4.21
CA ALA A 143 -1.67 -20.93 -3.82
C ALA A 143 -0.92 -19.94 -4.75
N LEU A 144 -1.65 -19.06 -5.44
CA LEU A 144 -1.10 -18.04 -6.33
C LEU A 144 -0.91 -16.73 -5.55
N LEU A 145 0.20 -16.05 -5.81
CA LEU A 145 0.47 -14.68 -5.39
C LEU A 145 -0.57 -13.72 -6.01
N GLY A 146 -0.79 -12.58 -5.35
CA GLY A 146 -1.48 -11.43 -5.95
C GLY A 146 -0.63 -10.77 -7.03
N SER A 147 -1.25 -10.04 -7.96
CA SER A 147 -0.55 -9.38 -9.07
C SER A 147 0.57 -8.44 -8.59
N VAL A 148 0.31 -7.65 -7.55
CA VAL A 148 1.29 -6.72 -6.98
C VAL A 148 2.46 -7.46 -6.36
N SER A 149 2.20 -8.48 -5.55
CA SER A 149 3.25 -9.26 -4.88
C SER A 149 4.10 -10.03 -5.88
N ASP A 150 3.46 -10.64 -6.89
CA ASP A 150 4.14 -11.35 -7.98
C ASP A 150 5.03 -10.41 -8.80
N TYR A 151 4.53 -9.22 -9.15
CA TYR A 151 5.31 -8.22 -9.86
C TYR A 151 6.49 -7.72 -9.03
N CYS A 152 6.28 -7.35 -7.77
CA CYS A 152 7.36 -6.90 -6.89
C CYS A 152 8.46 -7.95 -6.75
N ALA A 153 8.11 -9.24 -6.65
CA ALA A 153 9.09 -10.33 -6.57
C ALA A 153 10.02 -10.43 -7.79
N HIS A 154 9.56 -10.01 -8.97
CA HIS A 154 10.33 -10.07 -10.20
C HIS A 154 11.05 -8.76 -10.53
N TYR A 155 10.48 -7.61 -10.15
CA TYR A 155 10.91 -6.31 -10.67
C TYR A 155 11.44 -5.33 -9.62
N ALA A 156 11.12 -5.51 -8.33
CA ALA A 156 11.66 -4.64 -7.29
C ALA A 156 13.19 -4.77 -7.22
N LYS A 157 13.89 -3.64 -7.14
CA LYS A 157 15.37 -3.62 -7.06
C LYS A 157 15.90 -3.97 -5.67
N CYS A 158 15.04 -3.91 -4.66
CA CYS A 158 15.38 -4.28 -3.29
C CYS A 158 14.90 -5.69 -2.95
N PRO A 159 15.50 -6.33 -1.92
CA PRO A 159 14.96 -7.56 -1.34
C PRO A 159 13.46 -7.42 -1.05
N THR A 160 12.68 -8.38 -1.53
CA THR A 160 11.21 -8.39 -1.37
C THR A 160 10.79 -9.58 -0.52
N LEU A 161 10.12 -9.28 0.59
CA LEU A 161 9.49 -10.26 1.47
C LEU A 161 7.99 -10.32 1.21
N ILE A 162 7.52 -11.48 0.80
CA ILE A 162 6.08 -11.75 0.64
C ILE A 162 5.58 -12.51 1.85
N VAL A 163 4.67 -11.89 2.60
CA VAL A 163 4.10 -12.50 3.81
C VAL A 163 2.76 -13.18 3.50
N LYS A 164 2.71 -14.48 3.78
CA LYS A 164 1.48 -15.28 3.65
C LYS A 164 0.82 -15.46 5.01
N PRO A 165 -0.46 -15.10 5.17
CA PRO A 165 -1.21 -15.42 6.39
C PRO A 165 -1.22 -16.92 6.64
N LEU A 166 -0.96 -17.31 7.89
CA LEU A 166 -1.14 -18.69 8.31
C LEU A 166 -2.61 -19.07 8.11
N LYS A 167 -2.85 -20.14 7.35
CA LYS A 167 -4.19 -20.71 7.26
C LYS A 167 -4.47 -21.34 8.62
N GLU A 168 -5.56 -20.97 9.28
CA GLU A 168 -6.06 -21.83 10.36
C GLU A 168 -6.27 -23.21 9.77
N ALA A 169 -5.65 -24.22 10.39
CA ALA A 169 -5.87 -25.60 10.01
C ALA A 169 -7.38 -25.84 10.07
N SER A 170 -7.96 -26.20 8.94
CA SER A 170 -9.35 -26.62 8.87
C SER A 170 -9.49 -27.81 9.81
N LYS A 171 -10.16 -27.61 10.95
CA LYS A 171 -10.62 -28.73 11.78
C LYS A 171 -11.69 -29.50 11.03
#